data_AF-A0A838VX03-F1
#
_entry.id   AF-A0A838VX03-F1
#
_cell.length_a   1.000
_cell.length_b   1.000
_cell.length_c   1.000
_cell.angle_alpha   90.00
_cell.angle_beta   90.00
_cell.angle_gamma   90.00
#
_symmetry.space_group_name_H-M   'P 1'
#
loop_
_entity.id
_entity.type
_entity.pdbx_description
1 polymer ?
#
loop_
_entity_poly.entity_id
_entity_poly.type
_entity_poly.pdbx_seq_one_letter_code
_entity_poly.pdbx_strand_id
1 'polypeptide(L)'
;MTQLATQVSIITIIPMLTAVGDRQWEKFQELEQAFVSQYGVEVWQEVFNFRLKPALDKESDRWLRVQWCSGGYTVKNIVPANNE
;
A
#
# COMPACT_ATOMS: atom_id res chain seq x y z
N MET A 1 9.83 10.11 10.56
CA MET A 1 8.45 10.63 10.62
C MET A 1 8.50 12.12 10.44
N THR A 2 8.07 12.60 9.27
CA THR A 2 7.80 14.00 8.99
C THR A 2 6.66 14.51 9.86
N GLN A 3 6.65 15.82 10.11
CA GLN A 3 5.58 16.48 10.84
C GLN A 3 4.23 16.29 10.14
N LEU A 4 4.21 16.20 8.81
CA LEU A 4 2.97 15.99 8.06
C LEU A 4 2.40 14.59 8.30
N ALA A 5 3.23 13.54 8.33
CA ALA A 5 2.79 12.16 8.60
C ALA A 5 2.19 11.97 10.01
N THR A 6 2.71 12.69 11.02
CA THR A 6 2.17 12.65 12.38
C THR A 6 0.84 13.40 12.50
N GLN A 7 0.61 14.39 11.64
CA GLN A 7 -0.61 15.20 11.61
C GLN A 7 -1.76 14.56 10.81
N VAL A 8 -1.49 13.50 10.03
CA VAL A 8 -2.54 12.78 9.30
C VAL A 8 -3.60 12.28 10.28
N SER A 9 -4.85 12.70 10.09
CA SER A 9 -5.94 12.27 10.96
C SER A 9 -6.15 10.75 10.88
N ILE A 10 -6.43 10.11 12.02
CA ILE A 10 -6.74 8.68 12.07
C ILE A 10 -7.99 8.32 11.24
N ILE A 11 -8.91 9.28 11.06
CA ILE A 11 -10.10 9.12 10.21
C ILE A 11 -9.72 8.83 8.75
N THR A 12 -8.55 9.28 8.31
CA THR A 12 -8.00 9.00 6.97
C THR A 12 -7.44 7.57 6.85
N ILE A 13 -7.00 6.98 7.98
CA ILE A 13 -6.33 5.68 8.03
C ILE A 13 -7.33 4.54 8.27
N ILE A 14 -8.39 4.79 9.05
CA ILE A 14 -9.43 3.80 9.38
C ILE A 14 -9.98 3.10 8.12
N PRO A 15 -10.37 3.81 7.04
CA PRO A 15 -10.88 3.16 5.83
C PRO A 15 -9.89 2.19 5.19
N MET A 16 -8.59 2.48 5.26
CA MET A 16 -7.56 1.58 4.74
C MET A 16 -7.46 0.32 5.61
N LEU A 17 -7.47 0.47 6.95
CA LEU A 17 -7.47 -0.66 7.88
C LEU A 17 -8.71 -1.55 7.67
N THR A 18 -9.89 -0.95 7.50
CA THR A 18 -11.13 -1.66 7.17
C THR A 18 -11.00 -2.43 5.86
N ALA A 19 -10.51 -1.79 4.79
CA ALA A 19 -10.33 -2.46 3.50
C ALA A 19 -9.39 -3.67 3.59
N VAL A 20 -8.31 -3.58 4.37
CA VAL A 20 -7.39 -4.71 4.61
C VAL A 20 -8.05 -5.82 5.43
N GLY A 21 -8.81 -5.46 6.46
CA GLY A 21 -9.58 -6.40 7.29
C GLY A 21 -10.63 -7.17 6.49
N ASP A 22 -11.34 -6.46 5.62
CA ASP A 22 -12.41 -7.00 4.76
C ASP A 22 -11.88 -7.65 3.47
N ARG A 23 -10.55 -7.75 3.30
CA ARG A 23 -9.89 -8.35 2.12
C ARG A 23 -10.25 -7.67 0.80
N GLN A 24 -10.51 -6.37 0.82
CA GLN A 24 -10.89 -5.56 -0.33
C GLN A 24 -9.66 -4.91 -0.98
N TRP A 25 -8.97 -5.67 -1.83
CA TRP A 25 -7.73 -5.21 -2.47
C TRP A 25 -7.92 -3.96 -3.34
N GLU A 26 -8.91 -3.97 -4.24
CA GLU A 26 -9.20 -2.85 -5.13
C GLU A 26 -9.51 -1.57 -4.32
N LYS A 27 -10.29 -1.72 -3.23
CA LYS A 27 -10.63 -0.59 -2.37
C LYS A 27 -9.40 -0.01 -1.66
N PHE A 28 -8.51 -0.88 -1.19
CA PHE A 28 -7.26 -0.44 -0.60
C PHE A 28 -6.40 0.35 -1.61
N GLN A 29 -6.31 -0.10 -2.87
CA GLN A 29 -5.58 0.60 -3.92
C GLN A 29 -6.16 1.99 -4.22
N GLU A 30 -7.50 2.12 -4.29
CA GLU A 30 -8.15 3.43 -4.47
C GLU A 30 -7.79 4.39 -3.33
N LEU A 31 -7.83 3.90 -2.09
CA LEU A 31 -7.52 4.69 -0.89
C LEU A 31 -6.03 5.08 -0.85
N GLU A 32 -5.14 4.16 -1.21
CA GLU A 32 -3.69 4.44 -1.33
C GLU A 32 -3.43 5.52 -2.37
N GLN A 33 -4.01 5.41 -3.57
CA GLN A 33 -3.83 6.40 -4.63
C GLN A 33 -4.39 7.77 -4.25
N ALA A 34 -5.58 7.83 -3.65
CA ALA A 34 -6.16 9.08 -3.17
C ALA A 34 -5.27 9.73 -2.09
N PHE A 35 -4.73 8.92 -1.17
CA PHE A 35 -3.84 9.38 -0.12
C PHE A 35 -2.52 9.93 -0.70
N VAL A 36 -1.86 9.19 -1.59
CA VAL A 36 -0.62 9.61 -2.24
C VAL A 36 -0.84 10.88 -3.07
N SER A 37 -1.97 11.01 -3.76
CA SER A 37 -2.32 12.22 -4.49
C SER A 37 -2.49 13.44 -3.59
N GLN A 38 -2.92 13.26 -2.34
CA GLN A 38 -3.16 14.35 -1.40
C GLN A 38 -1.91 14.73 -0.59
N TYR A 39 -1.15 13.75 -0.13
CA TYR A 39 -0.06 13.94 0.84
C TYR A 39 1.33 13.63 0.28
N GLY A 40 1.42 12.99 -0.89
CA GLY A 40 2.66 12.56 -1.50
C GLY A 40 3.14 11.18 -1.01
N VAL A 41 4.04 10.59 -1.79
CA VAL A 41 4.56 9.23 -1.55
C VAL A 41 5.42 9.14 -0.29
N GLU A 42 6.15 10.20 0.06
CA GLU A 42 7.00 10.23 1.25
C GLU A 42 6.19 10.13 2.53
N VAL A 43 5.07 10.87 2.61
CA VAL A 43 4.14 10.81 3.75
C VAL A 43 3.44 9.47 3.80
N TRP A 44 3.05 8.91 2.65
CA TRP A 44 2.48 7.57 2.57
C TRP A 44 3.41 6.51 3.17
N GLN A 45 4.68 6.50 2.79
CA GLN A 45 5.66 5.53 3.31
C GLN A 45 5.76 5.59 4.84
N GLU A 46 5.76 6.79 5.42
CA GLU A 46 5.83 6.94 6.87
C GLU A 46 4.54 6.54 7.58
N VAL A 47 3.38 6.96 7.07
CA VAL A 47 2.08 6.55 7.62
C VAL A 47 1.89 5.04 7.52
N PHE A 48 2.27 4.44 6.38
CA PHE A 48 2.23 3.01 6.19
C PHE A 48 3.11 2.29 7.22
N ASN A 49 4.40 2.66 7.31
CA ASN A 49 5.37 1.97 8.15
C ASN A 49 5.11 2.11 9.65
N PHE A 50 4.67 3.29 10.10
CA PHE A 50 4.58 3.59 11.52
C PHE A 50 3.16 3.57 12.10
N ARG A 51 2.12 3.59 11.26
CA ARG A 51 0.73 3.68 11.74
C ARG A 51 -0.16 2.59 11.18
N LEU A 52 -0.09 2.31 9.88
CA LEU A 52 -0.94 1.30 9.25
C LEU A 52 -0.42 -0.11 9.55
N LYS A 53 0.84 -0.40 9.18
CA LYS A 53 1.44 -1.71 9.35
C LYS A 53 1.43 -2.22 10.80
N PRO A 54 1.78 -1.41 11.81
CA PRO A 54 1.74 -1.87 13.20
C PRO A 54 0.33 -2.14 13.73
N ALA A 55 -0.70 -1.57 13.10
CA ALA A 55 -2.11 -1.79 13.48
C ALA A 55 -2.72 -3.03 12.83
N LEU A 56 -2.05 -3.67 11.86
CA LEU A 56 -2.51 -4.90 11.24
C LEU A 56 -2.19 -6.11 12.12
N ASP A 57 -3.14 -7.03 12.23
CA ASP A 57 -2.87 -8.37 12.75
C ASP A 57 -2.01 -9.17 11.75
N LYS A 58 -1.47 -10.31 12.20
CA LYS A 58 -0.56 -11.14 11.39
C LYS A 58 -1.18 -11.65 10.10
N GLU A 59 -2.46 -12.00 10.10
CA GLU A 59 -3.15 -12.49 8.90
C GLU A 59 -3.37 -11.37 7.90
N SER A 60 -3.73 -10.18 8.39
CA SER A 60 -3.90 -8.99 7.57
C SER A 60 -2.60 -8.46 6.96
N ASP A 61 -1.50 -8.43 7.72
CA ASP A 61 -0.18 -8.12 7.17
C ASP A 61 0.24 -9.14 6.10
N ARG A 62 0.00 -10.43 6.35
CA ARG A 62 0.31 -11.49 5.37
C ARG A 62 -0.51 -11.32 4.09
N TRP A 63 -1.82 -11.13 4.22
CA TRP A 63 -2.70 -10.97 3.07
C TRP A 63 -2.29 -9.76 2.21
N LEU A 64 -2.00 -8.62 2.84
CA LEU A 64 -1.60 -7.40 2.13
C LEU A 64 -0.29 -7.62 1.34
N ARG A 65 0.69 -8.30 1.95
CA ARG A 65 1.93 -8.68 1.24
C ARG A 65 1.68 -9.59 0.07
N VAL A 66 0.80 -10.59 0.23
CA VAL A 66 0.44 -11.49 -0.87
C VAL A 66 -0.14 -10.69 -2.02
N GLN A 67 -1.07 -9.75 -1.77
CA GLN A 67 -1.65 -8.92 -2.82
C GLN A 67 -0.59 -8.09 -3.58
N TRP A 68 0.33 -7.45 -2.86
CA TRP A 68 1.44 -6.72 -3.49
C TRP A 68 2.36 -7.60 -4.32
N CYS A 69 2.59 -8.84 -3.89
CA CYS A 69 3.39 -9.81 -4.64
C CYS A 69 2.62 -10.47 -5.79
N SER A 70 1.30 -10.68 -5.66
CA SER A 70 0.45 -11.35 -6.65
C SER A 70 -0.03 -10.43 -7.76
N GLY A 71 -0.10 -9.12 -7.51
CA GLY A 71 -0.29 -8.09 -8.55
C GLY A 71 0.97 -7.81 -9.38
N GLY A 72 1.97 -8.72 -9.32
CA GLY A 72 3.33 -8.52 -9.80
C GLY A 72 3.41 -7.84 -11.16
N TYR A 73 4.18 -6.75 -11.21
CA TYR A 73 4.90 -6.33 -12.39
C TYR A 73 5.47 -7.60 -13.04
N THR A 74 5.02 -7.93 -14.25
CA THR A 74 5.76 -8.88 -15.06
C THR A 74 7.10 -8.22 -15.29
N VAL A 75 8.16 -8.72 -14.64
CA VAL A 75 9.49 -8.56 -15.21
C VAL A 75 9.36 -9.26 -16.55
N LYS A 76 9.05 -8.50 -17.60
CA LYS A 76 9.24 -8.97 -18.96
C LYS A 76 10.71 -9.31 -18.97
N ASN A 77 11.03 -10.59 -18.90
CA ASN A 77 12.26 -11.06 -19.51
C ASN A 77 12.18 -10.49 -20.93
N ILE A 78 12.92 -9.43 -21.16
CA ILE A 78 13.21 -8.94 -22.49
C ILE A 78 14.01 -10.10 -23.05
N VAL A 79 13.33 -11.04 -23.71
CA VAL A 79 14.00 -11.93 -24.65
C VAL A 79 14.66 -10.98 -25.62
N PRO A 80 16.00 -10.90 -25.71
CA PRO A 80 16.61 -10.17 -26.80
C PRO A 80 16.19 -10.89 -28.08
N ALA A 81 15.27 -10.28 -28.80
CA ALA A 81 14.83 -10.70 -30.11
C ALA A 81 15.92 -10.34 -31.12
N ASN A 82 17.02 -11.11 -31.17
CA ASN A 82 18.11 -10.83 -32.10
C ASN A 82 18.84 -12.12 -32.53
N ASN A 83 18.44 -12.60 -33.70
CA ASN A 83 19.27 -13.15 -34.78
C ASN A 83 20.14 -14.40 -34.49
N GLU A 84 19.75 -15.55 -35.03
CA GLU A 84 20.17 -16.10 -36.35
C GLU A 84 19.36 -17.36 -36.68
#